data_AF-A0AA96V981-F1
#
_entry.id   AF-A0AA96V981-F1
#
_cell.length_a   1.000
_cell.length_b   1.000
_cell.length_c   1.000
_cell.angle_alpha   90.00
_cell.angle_beta   90.00
_cell.angle_gamma   90.00
#
_symmetry.space_group_name_H-M   'P 1'
#
loop_
_entity.id
_entity.type
_entity.pdbx_description
1 polymer ?
#
loop_
_entity_poly.entity_id
_entity_poly.type
_entity_poly.pdbx_seq_one_letter_code
_entity_poly.pdbx_strand_id
1 'polypeptide(L)'
;MAYQYLLNNKDKLDQRKSDSSVSWFEYGRTQALEYMNSEKLLLSTLVTNEVQVYHLSQECIPYSGIYIESISDYSLNDAEKILKTSDFEDYVSKIGINASGNSKRITSKDIANYYFEEIV
;
A
#
# COMPACT_ATOMS: atom_id res chain seq x y z
N MET A 1 29.21 -9.05 -2.53
CA MET A 1 29.53 -8.13 -1.40
C MET A 1 28.44 -8.14 -0.35
N ALA A 2 27.16 -7.90 -0.69
CA ALA A 2 26.05 -7.91 0.28
C ALA A 2 25.84 -9.26 0.99
N TYR A 3 25.83 -10.38 0.25
CA TYR A 3 25.66 -11.71 0.85
C TYR A 3 26.69 -12.02 1.93
N GLN A 4 27.97 -11.77 1.65
CA GLN A 4 29.06 -12.00 2.62
C GLN A 4 28.93 -11.10 3.85
N TYR A 5 28.52 -9.85 3.67
CA TYR A 5 28.26 -8.93 4.79
C TYR A 5 27.13 -9.44 5.70
N LEU A 6 26.02 -9.91 5.11
CA LEU A 6 24.91 -10.48 5.87
C LEU A 6 25.32 -11.77 6.58
N LEU A 7 26.04 -12.65 5.88
CA LEU A 7 26.52 -13.91 6.42
C LEU A 7 27.46 -13.71 7.62
N ASN A 8 28.37 -12.74 7.53
CA ASN A 8 29.28 -12.39 8.63
C ASN A 8 28.56 -11.84 9.87
N ASN A 9 27.30 -11.41 9.73
CA ASN A 9 26.47 -10.92 10.83
C ASN A 9 25.30 -11.87 11.15
N LYS A 10 25.30 -13.10 10.62
CA LYS A 10 24.18 -14.04 10.73
C LYS A 10 23.73 -14.27 12.16
N ASP A 11 24.65 -14.48 13.10
CA ASP A 11 24.32 -14.71 14.51
C ASP A 11 23.52 -13.55 15.13
N LYS A 12 23.84 -12.30 14.76
CA LYS A 12 23.11 -11.12 15.22
C LYS A 12 21.73 -11.03 14.57
N LEU A 13 21.65 -11.40 13.29
CA LEU A 13 20.40 -11.38 12.53
C LEU A 13 19.42 -12.45 13.02
N ASP A 14 19.90 -13.64 13.37
CA ASP A 14 19.09 -14.75 13.89
C ASP A 14 18.54 -14.44 15.30
N GLN A 15 19.21 -13.58 16.08
CA GLN A 15 18.76 -13.16 17.42
C GLN A 15 17.74 -12.01 17.42
N ARG A 16 17.48 -11.38 16.26
CA ARG A 16 16.54 -10.25 16.19
C ARG A 16 15.10 -10.72 16.39
N LYS A 17 14.24 -9.80 16.81
CA LYS A 17 12.80 -10.02 16.74
C LYS A 17 12.37 -10.10 15.28
N SER A 18 11.94 -11.27 14.84
CA SER A 18 11.47 -11.55 13.49
C SER A 18 10.24 -12.45 13.54
N ASP A 19 9.40 -12.33 12.52
CA ASP A 19 8.27 -13.25 12.33
C ASP A 19 8.81 -14.59 11.82
N SER A 20 8.18 -15.69 12.22
CA SER A 20 8.63 -17.04 11.85
C SER A 20 8.56 -17.34 10.35
N SER A 21 7.81 -16.54 9.59
CA SER A 21 7.68 -16.65 8.13
C SER A 21 8.81 -15.98 7.35
N VAL A 22 9.71 -15.25 8.03
CA VAL A 22 10.71 -14.39 7.40
C VAL A 22 12.08 -15.04 7.44
N SER A 23 12.81 -15.02 6.32
CA SER A 23 14.17 -15.55 6.25
C SER A 23 15.14 -14.76 7.14
N TRP A 24 16.21 -15.40 7.60
CA TRP A 24 17.20 -14.75 8.50
C TRP A 24 17.78 -13.43 7.95
N PHE A 25 17.86 -13.30 6.63
CA PHE A 25 18.40 -12.13 5.94
C PHE A 25 17.33 -11.10 5.52
N GLU A 26 16.05 -11.45 5.58
CA GLU A 26 14.95 -10.58 5.15
C GLU A 26 14.63 -9.51 6.20
N TYR A 27 14.49 -8.27 5.76
CA TYR A 27 14.25 -7.16 6.66
C TYR A 27 13.20 -6.22 6.07
N GLY A 28 12.09 -6.06 6.80
CA GLY A 28 10.94 -5.27 6.35
C GLY A 28 9.68 -5.66 7.11
N ARG A 29 8.57 -5.00 6.77
CA ARG A 29 7.23 -5.49 7.16
C ARG A 29 6.91 -6.71 6.30
N THR A 30 6.35 -7.75 6.89
CA THR A 30 5.97 -8.99 6.20
C THR A 30 5.12 -8.72 4.97
N GLN A 31 4.14 -7.81 5.07
CA GLN A 31 3.34 -7.33 3.94
C GLN A 31 4.19 -6.72 2.82
N ALA A 32 5.19 -5.90 3.16
CA ALA A 32 6.07 -5.36 2.14
C ALA A 32 6.80 -6.51 1.46
N LEU A 33 7.41 -7.43 2.23
CA LEU A 33 8.21 -8.54 1.74
C LEU A 33 7.43 -9.53 0.83
N GLU A 34 6.21 -9.89 1.24
CA GLU A 34 5.34 -10.83 0.50
C GLU A 34 4.91 -10.26 -0.86
N TYR A 35 4.62 -8.96 -0.89
CA TYR A 35 3.99 -8.29 -2.03
C TYR A 35 4.94 -7.31 -2.75
N MET A 36 6.26 -7.47 -2.60
CA MET A 36 7.22 -6.57 -3.27
C MET A 36 7.12 -6.69 -4.79
N ASN A 37 7.00 -7.91 -5.31
CA ASN A 37 7.18 -8.23 -6.72
C ASN A 37 5.86 -8.32 -7.51
N SER A 38 4.97 -7.35 -7.32
CA SER A 38 3.67 -7.26 -7.95
C SER A 38 3.42 -5.86 -8.51
N GLU A 39 2.61 -5.76 -9.56
CA GLU A 39 2.05 -4.46 -9.96
C GLU A 39 1.03 -4.05 -8.91
N LYS A 40 0.99 -2.75 -8.60
CA LYS A 40 0.18 -2.24 -7.51
C LYS A 40 -0.15 -0.78 -7.74
N LEU A 41 -1.30 -0.34 -7.24
CA LEU A 41 -1.59 1.09 -7.13
C LEU A 41 -1.03 1.62 -5.83
N LEU A 42 -0.57 2.86 -5.81
CA LEU A 42 -0.18 3.59 -4.61
C LEU A 42 -1.03 4.85 -4.48
N LEU A 43 -1.50 5.10 -3.26
CA LEU A 43 -2.14 6.35 -2.89
C LEU A 43 -1.64 6.85 -1.54
N SER A 44 -1.71 8.17 -1.36
CA SER A 44 -1.32 8.82 -0.12
C SER A 44 -2.35 8.56 0.98
N THR A 45 -1.88 8.41 2.23
CA THR A 45 -2.75 8.45 3.42
C THR A 45 -3.29 9.85 3.69
N LEU A 46 -2.74 10.87 3.03
CA LEU A 46 -3.19 12.25 3.07
C LEU A 46 -3.68 12.67 1.68
N VAL A 47 -4.99 12.87 1.57
CA VAL A 47 -5.68 13.33 0.36
C VAL A 47 -5.86 14.84 0.47
N THR A 48 -5.46 15.58 -0.56
CA THR A 48 -5.61 17.04 -0.61
C THR A 48 -6.23 17.43 -1.94
N ASN A 49 -7.41 18.03 -1.87
CA ASN A 49 -8.27 18.39 -3.02
C ASN A 49 -8.83 17.17 -3.79
N GLU A 50 -7.97 16.27 -4.26
CA GLU A 50 -8.35 15.11 -5.08
C GLU A 50 -7.55 13.86 -4.69
N VAL A 51 -8.08 12.69 -5.05
CA VAL A 51 -7.40 11.40 -4.79
C VAL A 51 -6.39 11.12 -5.90
N GLN A 52 -5.11 11.14 -5.53
CA GLN A 52 -4.01 10.81 -6.44
C GLN A 52 -3.67 9.32 -6.34
N VAL A 53 -3.74 8.63 -7.48
CA VAL A 53 -3.48 7.20 -7.63
C VAL A 53 -2.33 7.02 -8.63
N TYR A 54 -1.31 6.27 -8.22
CA TYR A 54 -0.12 6.00 -9.01
C TYR A 54 0.01 4.52 -9.32
N HIS A 55 0.14 4.17 -10.59
CA HIS A 55 0.45 2.79 -10.98
C HIS A 55 1.94 2.52 -10.79
N LEU A 56 2.27 1.50 -10.00
CA LEU A 56 3.63 1.07 -9.73
C LEU A 56 3.92 -0.26 -10.43
N SER A 57 5.10 -0.36 -11.03
CA SER A 57 5.59 -1.62 -11.57
C SER A 57 6.05 -2.57 -10.46
N GLN A 58 6.27 -3.84 -10.82
CA GLN A 58 6.75 -4.89 -9.91
C GLN A 58 8.06 -4.56 -9.21
N GLU A 59 8.91 -3.74 -9.84
CA GLU A 59 10.23 -3.37 -9.31
C GLU A 59 10.15 -2.20 -8.32
N CYS A 60 9.00 -1.52 -8.23
CA CYS A 60 8.81 -0.38 -7.34
C CYS A 60 8.41 -0.83 -5.93
N ILE A 61 9.23 -0.44 -4.95
CA ILE A 61 8.96 -0.63 -3.53
C ILE A 61 8.45 0.70 -2.94
N PRO A 62 7.15 0.79 -2.59
CA PRO A 62 6.62 2.00 -1.98
C PRO A 62 7.18 2.18 -0.56
N TYR A 63 7.65 3.39 -0.26
CA TYR A 63 8.17 3.73 1.08
C TYR A 63 7.07 4.12 2.08
N SER A 64 6.00 4.76 1.58
CA SER A 64 4.90 5.28 2.40
C SER A 64 3.64 5.36 1.56
N GLY A 65 2.48 5.28 2.23
CA GLY A 65 1.17 5.33 1.60
C GLY A 65 0.39 4.04 1.83
N ILE A 66 -0.67 3.90 1.05
CA ILE A 66 -1.49 2.70 0.97
C ILE A 66 -1.31 2.16 -0.44
N TYR A 67 -0.97 0.88 -0.56
CA TYR A 67 -0.96 0.22 -1.84
C TYR A 67 -2.18 -0.70 -1.98
N ILE A 68 -2.63 -0.87 -3.23
CA ILE A 68 -3.74 -1.75 -3.60
C ILE A 68 -3.20 -2.75 -4.61
N GLU A 69 -3.49 -4.01 -4.37
CA GLU A 69 -3.20 -5.12 -5.27
C GLU A 69 -4.51 -5.74 -5.75
N SER A 70 -4.48 -6.26 -6.96
CA SER A 70 -5.59 -7.06 -7.49
C SER A 70 -5.45 -8.49 -6.96
N ILE A 71 -6.47 -8.95 -6.24
CA ILE A 71 -6.57 -10.31 -5.70
C ILE A 71 -7.72 -11.11 -6.33
N SER A 72 -8.42 -10.54 -7.30
CA SER A 72 -9.67 -11.09 -7.87
C SER A 72 -9.84 -10.67 -9.34
N ASP A 73 -11.05 -10.82 -9.88
CA ASP A 73 -11.37 -10.50 -11.28
C ASP A 73 -11.27 -9.00 -11.61
N TYR A 74 -11.31 -8.11 -10.62
CA TYR A 74 -11.11 -6.68 -10.82
C TYR A 74 -9.63 -6.35 -11.07
N SER A 75 -9.34 -5.69 -12.19
CA SER A 75 -7.99 -5.23 -12.49
C SER A 75 -7.60 -3.98 -11.68
N LEU A 76 -6.30 -3.68 -11.63
CA LEU A 76 -5.83 -2.41 -11.06
C LEU A 76 -6.41 -1.20 -11.80
N ASN A 77 -6.67 -1.31 -13.10
CA ASN A 77 -7.32 -0.23 -13.86
C ASN A 77 -8.76 0.00 -13.41
N ASP A 78 -9.48 -1.04 -13.02
CA ASP A 78 -10.85 -0.89 -12.52
C ASP A 78 -10.84 -0.24 -11.14
N ALA A 79 -9.93 -0.66 -10.27
CA ALA A 79 -9.69 0.02 -8.99
C ALA A 79 -9.33 1.49 -9.19
N GLU A 80 -8.44 1.82 -10.13
CA GLU A 80 -8.07 3.21 -10.42
C GLU A 80 -9.26 4.05 -10.88
N LYS A 81 -10.14 3.50 -11.75
CA LYS A 81 -11.37 4.19 -12.17
C LYS A 81 -12.25 4.51 -10.97
N ILE A 82 -12.49 3.53 -10.08
CA ILE A 82 -13.33 3.69 -8.88
C ILE A 82 -12.76 4.79 -7.97
N LEU A 83 -11.46 4.72 -7.69
CA LEU A 83 -10.77 5.65 -6.78
C LEU A 83 -10.70 7.09 -7.31
N LYS A 84 -10.90 7.28 -8.62
CA LYS A 84 -10.93 8.59 -9.28
C LYS A 84 -12.35 9.11 -9.53
N THR A 85 -13.39 8.41 -9.07
CA THR A 85 -14.76 8.90 -9.17
C THR A 85 -15.04 10.02 -8.17
N SER A 86 -15.95 10.94 -8.54
CA SER A 86 -16.45 11.95 -7.61
C SER A 86 -17.10 11.34 -6.37
N ASP A 87 -17.74 10.17 -6.52
CA ASP A 87 -18.39 9.48 -5.41
C ASP A 87 -17.38 9.00 -4.36
N PHE A 88 -16.22 8.53 -4.80
CA PHE A 88 -15.14 8.16 -3.89
C PHE A 88 -14.50 9.39 -3.25
N GLU A 89 -14.31 10.49 -3.99
CA GLU A 89 -13.80 11.75 -3.43
C GLU A 89 -14.74 12.31 -2.36
N ASP A 90 -16.05 12.31 -2.63
CA ASP A 90 -17.09 12.72 -1.69
C ASP A 90 -17.11 11.82 -0.44
N TYR A 91 -16.94 10.51 -0.63
CA TYR A 91 -16.80 9.56 0.47
C TYR A 91 -15.61 9.89 1.36
N VAL A 92 -14.42 10.06 0.78
CA VAL A 92 -13.18 10.42 1.48
C VAL A 92 -13.33 11.74 2.22
N SER A 93 -13.97 12.74 1.62
CA SER A 93 -14.21 14.05 2.22
C SER A 93 -15.06 13.95 3.50
N LYS A 94 -16.07 13.06 3.50
CA LYS A 94 -17.00 12.83 4.61
C LYS A 94 -16.37 12.04 5.76
N ILE A 95 -15.62 10.99 5.46
CA ILE A 95 -15.09 10.06 6.47
C ILE A 95 -13.68 10.41 6.96
N GLY A 96 -12.91 11.12 6.14
CA GLY A 96 -11.51 11.43 6.42
C GLY A 96 -11.34 12.37 7.61
N ILE A 97 -10.34 12.08 8.44
CA ILE A 97 -10.01 12.91 9.60
C ILE A 97 -9.29 14.16 9.12
N ASN A 98 -9.73 15.34 9.57
CA ASN A 98 -9.12 16.58 9.14
C ASN A 98 -7.67 16.67 9.65
N ALA A 99 -6.69 16.77 8.73
CA ALA A 99 -5.28 16.81 9.07
C ALA A 99 -4.75 18.25 9.14
N SER A 100 -4.98 19.03 8.08
CA SER A 100 -4.63 20.45 7.99
C SER A 100 -5.28 21.06 6.75
N GLY A 101 -5.87 22.26 6.86
CA GLY A 101 -6.54 22.91 5.74
C GLY A 101 -7.60 22.01 5.09
N ASN A 102 -7.47 21.76 3.80
CA ASN A 102 -8.34 20.87 3.03
C ASN A 102 -7.83 19.40 3.00
N SER A 103 -6.74 19.09 3.68
CA SER A 103 -6.14 17.75 3.68
C SER A 103 -6.88 16.81 4.63
N LYS A 104 -7.32 15.67 4.09
CA LYS A 104 -7.98 14.59 4.83
C LYS A 104 -7.03 13.42 5.00
N ARG A 105 -6.96 12.87 6.21
CA ARG A 105 -6.25 11.63 6.48
C ARG A 105 -7.21 10.45 6.34
N ILE A 106 -6.79 9.45 5.57
CA ILE A 106 -7.48 8.17 5.38
C ILE A 106 -6.54 7.00 5.68
N THR A 107 -7.13 5.84 5.91
CA THR A 107 -6.45 4.57 6.20
C THR A 107 -6.84 3.50 5.18
N SER A 108 -6.10 2.40 5.14
CA SER A 108 -6.47 1.26 4.28
C SER A 108 -7.84 0.67 4.62
N LYS A 109 -8.26 0.76 5.89
CA LYS A 109 -9.60 0.32 6.32
C LYS A 109 -10.71 1.18 5.74
N ASP A 110 -10.46 2.49 5.64
CA ASP A 110 -11.44 3.41 5.07
C ASP A 110 -11.70 3.08 3.60
N ILE A 111 -10.65 2.79 2.83
CA ILE A 111 -10.77 2.34 1.44
C ILE A 111 -11.50 0.99 1.36
N ALA A 112 -11.13 0.03 2.22
CA ALA A 112 -11.74 -1.30 2.24
C ALA A 112 -13.23 -1.30 2.61
N ASN A 113 -13.71 -0.25 3.28
CA ASN A 113 -15.11 -0.10 3.67
C ASN A 113 -15.95 0.69 2.65
N TYR A 114 -15.36 1.14 1.54
CA TYR A 114 -16.08 1.83 0.49
C TYR A 114 -16.87 0.86 -0.38
N TYR A 115 -18.15 1.17 -0.61
CA TYR A 115 -19.03 0.43 -1.51
C TYR A 115 -19.28 1.26 -2.76
N PHE A 116 -19.26 0.61 -3.91
CA PHE A 116 -19.50 1.20 -5.23
C PHE A 116 -20.49 0.33 -6.02
N GLU A 117 -21.18 0.94 -6.97
CA GLU A 117 -21.99 0.20 -7.94
C GLU A 117 -21.10 -0.58 -8.90
N GLU A 118 -21.54 -1.76 -9.31
CA GLU A 118 -20.76 -2.62 -10.21
C GLU A 118 -20.48 -1.91 -11.54
N ILE A 119 -19.21 -1.85 -11.93
CA ILE A 119 -18.80 -1.25 -13.20
C ILE A 119 -19.09 -2.27 -14.30
N VAL A 120 -20.10 -1.97 -15.13
CA VAL A 120 -20.49 -2.74 -16.32
C VAL A 120 -19.55 -2.45 -17.50
#